data_AF-A0A7W8RY27-F1
#
_entry.id   AF-A0A7W8RY27-F1
#
_cell.length_a   1.000
_cell.length_b   1.000
_cell.length_c   1.000
_cell.angle_alpha   90.00
_cell.angle_beta   90.00
_cell.angle_gamma   90.00
#
_symmetry.space_group_name_H-M   'P 1'
#
loop_
_entity.id
_entity.type
_entity.pdbx_description
1 polymer ?
#
loop_
_entity_poly.entity_id
_entity_poly.type
_entity_poly.pdbx_seq_one_letter_code
_entity_poly.pdbx_strand_id
1 'polypeptide(L)' 'MPWRTGTLLRYQACIVRVVAEARIQRAMIELLDTTGQTFVSTVKWDSLREVGAQLF' A
#
# COMPACT_ATOMS: atom_id res chain seq x y z
N MET A 1 7.08 0.15 11.96
CA MET A 1 6.00 1.16 12.11
C MET A 1 4.79 0.62 11.37
N PRO A 2 3.62 0.47 12.01
CA PRO A 2 2.39 0.14 11.29
C PRO A 2 1.96 1.30 10.38
N TRP A 3 1.62 1.00 9.13
CA TRP A 3 1.06 1.98 8.21
C TRP A 3 -0.43 2.16 8.48
N ARG A 4 -0.91 3.41 8.46
CA ARG A 4 -2.33 3.70 8.71
C ARG A 4 -3.17 3.33 7.49
N THR A 5 -4.41 2.92 7.73
CA THR A 5 -5.40 2.76 6.66
C THR A 5 -5.57 4.09 5.91
N GLY A 6 -5.54 4.02 4.58
CA GLY A 6 -5.59 5.16 3.67
C GLY A 6 -4.24 5.75 3.29
N THR A 7 -3.13 5.31 3.91
CA THR A 7 -1.78 5.70 3.50
C THR A 7 -1.46 5.18 2.10
N LEU A 8 -0.89 6.05 1.26
CA LEU A 8 -0.36 5.69 -0.04
C LEU A 8 1.11 5.30 0.08
N LEU A 9 1.45 4.14 -0.45
CA LEU A 9 2.77 3.53 -0.40
C LEU A 9 3.17 3.05 -1.79
N ARG A 10 4.45 2.76 -1.95
CA ARG A 10 4.98 2.13 -3.15
C ARG A 10 5.22 0.65 -2.89
N TYR A 11 4.65 -0.19 -3.75
CA TYR A 11 4.96 -1.61 -3.84
C TYR A 11 5.53 -1.87 -5.23
N GLN A 12 6.82 -2.23 -5.29
CA GLN A 12 7.57 -2.36 -6.54
C GLN A 12 7.48 -1.09 -7.42
N ALA A 13 6.90 -1.19 -8.62
CA ALA A 13 6.72 -0.09 -9.55
C ALA A 13 5.38 0.65 -9.40
N CYS A 14 4.50 0.20 -8.50
CA CYS A 14 3.12 0.68 -8.43
C CYS A 14 2.83 1.42 -7.12
N ILE A 15 1.88 2.37 -7.19
CA ILE A 15 1.32 3.03 -6.01
C ILE A 15 0.18 2.15 -5.48
N VAL A 16 0.16 1.96 -4.17
CA VAL A 16 -0.82 1.14 -3.47
C VAL A 16 -1.37 1.90 -2.27
N ARG A 17 -2.62 1.64 -1.93
CA ARG A 17 -3.30 2.19 -0.75
C ARG A 17 -3.42 1.12 0.32
N VAL A 18 -3.07 1.44 1.57
CA VAL A 18 -3.35 0.53 2.69
C VAL A 18 -4.85 0.55 2.97
N VAL A 19 -5.51 -0.59 2.89
CA VAL A 19 -6.96 -0.73 3.17
C VAL A 19 -7.23 -1.33 4.54
N ALA A 20 -6.29 -2.11 5.09
CA ALA A 20 -6.36 -2.58 6.47
C ALA A 20 -4.97 -2.99 6.98
N GLU A 21 -4.77 -2.87 8.28
CA GLU A 21 -3.69 -3.57 8.96
C GLU A 21 -4.01 -5.07 9.07
N ALA A 22 -3.03 -5.91 8.79
CA ALA A 22 -3.12 -7.36 8.97
C ALA A 22 -2.15 -7.80 10.08
N ARG A 23 -2.34 -9.02 10.61
CA ARG A 23 -1.62 -9.50 11.79
C ARG A 23 -0.10 -9.33 11.69
N ILE A 24 0.48 -8.95 12.82
CA ILE A 24 1.92 -8.96 13.17
C ILE A 24 2.72 -7.90 12.39
N GLN A 25 2.82 -8.00 11.07
CA GLN A 25 3.67 -7.14 10.22
C GLN A 25 3.19 -7.12 8.76
N ARG A 26 1.88 -7.25 8.57
CA ARG A 26 1.28 -7.29 7.23
C ARG A 26 0.29 -6.16 7.05
N ALA A 27 0.13 -5.70 5.82
CA ALA A 27 -0.90 -4.76 5.44
C ALA A 27 -1.67 -5.33 4.26
N MET A 28 -2.99 -5.17 4.30
CA MET A 28 -3.83 -5.36 3.14
C MET A 28 -3.74 -4.06 2.34
N ILE A 29 -3.33 -4.19 1.08
CA ILE A 29 -3.14 -3.09 0.17
C ILE A 29 -4.05 -3.23 -1.04
N GLU A 30 -4.48 -2.11 -1.58
CA GLU A 30 -5.17 -1.99 -2.84
C GLU A 30 -4.23 -1.38 -3.87
N LEU A 31 -4.09 -2.03 -5.02
CA LEU A 31 -3.36 -1.50 -6.16
C LEU A 31 -4.17 -0.39 -6.81
N LEU A 32 -3.55 0.78 -6.97
CA LEU A 32 -4.10 1.88 -7.76
C LEU A 32 -3.52 1.79 -9.17
N ASP A 33 -4.15 0.97 -10.01
CA ASP A 33 -3.81 0.90 -11.42
C ASP A 33 -4.61 1.90 -12.25
N THR A 34 -4.00 2.47 -13.28
CA THR A 34 -4.64 3.44 -14.20
C THR A 34 -5.79 2.85 -15.01
N THR A 35 -5.89 1.52 -15.07
CA THR A 35 -6.98 0.80 -15.75
C THR A 35 -8.27 0.72 -14.91
N GLY A 36 -8.26 1.22 -13.66
CA GLY A 36 -9.42 1.17 -12.76
C GLY A 36 -9.70 -0.22 -12.17
N GLN A 37 -8.80 -1.18 -12.38
CA GLN A 37 -8.92 -2.52 -11.79
C GLN A 37 -8.32 -2.53 -10.38
N THR A 38 -9.18 -2.71 -9.38
CA THR A 38 -8.77 -2.80 -7.97
C THR A 38 -8.29 -4.21 -7.64
N PHE A 39 -7.01 -4.36 -7.32
CA PHE A 39 -6.44 -5.60 -6.78
C PHE A 39 -6.12 -5.44 -5.31
N VAL A 40 -6.65 -6.34 -4.49
CA VAL A 40 -6.34 -6.37 -3.06
C VAL A 40 -5.36 -7.49 -2.74
N SER A 41 -4.31 -7.18 -1.99
CA SER A 41 -3.27 -8.15 -1.63
C SER A 41 -2.74 -7.93 -0.22
N THR A 42 -2.31 -9.01 0.43
CA THR A 42 -1.68 -8.93 1.76
C THR A 42 -0.17 -8.99 1.61
N VAL A 43 0.54 -7.92 2.00
CA VAL A 43 1.99 -7.81 1.86
C VAL A 43 2.65 -7.53 3.22
N LYS A 44 3.95 -7.82 3.34
CA LYS A 44 4.73 -7.43 4.52
C LYS A 44 4.98 -5.92 4.51
N TRP A 45 5.04 -5.31 5.70
CA TRP A 45 5.37 -3.89 5.83
C TRP A 45 6.72 -3.53 5.21
N ASP A 46 7.73 -4.39 5.32
CA ASP A 46 9.08 -4.13 4.78
C ASP A 46 9.14 -4.09 3.25
N SER A 47 8.11 -4.64 2.58
CA SER A 47 7.99 -4.58 1.12
C SER A 47 7.36 -3.26 0.65
N LEU A 48 6.84 -2.45 1.57
CA LEU A 48 6.23 -1.16 1.30
C LEU A 48 7.24 -0.05 1.57
N ARG A 49 7.25 0.95 0.69
CA ARG A 49 8.08 2.14 0.85
C ARG A 49 7.22 3.38 0.84
N GLU A 50 7.63 4.40 1.59
CA GLU A 50 6.99 5.71 1.50
C GLU A 50 7.12 6.24 0.08
N VAL A 51 6.01 6.78 -0.44
CA VAL A 51 6.03 7.58 -1.65
C VAL A 51 6.64 8.93 -1.23
N GLY A 52 7.96 9.09 -1.39
CA GLY A 52 8.66 10.31 -1.03
C GLY A 52 8.00 11.54 -1.67
N ALA A 53 7.84 12.61 -0.86
CA ALA A 53 7.18 13.87 -1.21
C ALA A 53 5.99 13.67 -2.17
N GLN A 54 4.95 13.02 -1.65
CA GLN A 54 3.68 12.84 -2.34
C GLN A 54 3.14 14.23 -2.76
N LEU A 55 3.23 14.53 -4.05
CA LEU A 55 2.70 15.74 -4.69
C LEU A 55 1.17 15.64 -4.86
N PHE A 56 0.41 15.24 -3.84
CA PHE A 56 -1.06 15.35 -3.84
C PHE A 56 -1.58 15.54 -2.42
#